data_AF-A0A7X6UQI0-F1
#
_entry.id   AF-A0A7X6UQI0-F1
#
_cell.length_a   1.000
_cell.length_b   1.000
_cell.length_c   1.000
_cell.angle_alpha   90.00
_cell.angle_beta   90.00
_cell.angle_gamma   90.00
#
_symmetry.space_group_name_H-M   'P 1'
#
loop_
_entity.id
_entity.type
_entity.pdbx_description
1 polymer ?
#
loop_
_entity_poly.entity_id
_entity_poly.type
_entity_poly.pdbx_seq_one_letter_code
_entity_poly.pdbx_strand_id
1 'polypeptide(L)'
;MSSKQQAHDRSDGTRVQQTGIEWLYLNRGFTYLFWGLLTGLVSVAIKMKITVYARIDIPAFVLGALLSGYGLFILHVAGEFSDEWRKRINYSLLLMILIVYLTPFYSWFSQNPGELFFCFNLLVLVFVSILYVLSIIQLICQLAKLLNHQGMLWSGRMLFVITLFMVLIPFGLILVLSIKSSRFGTDCLVCVADYFRYLPKILYVLASIPFSFLMVLIWQARDLCYNEFLKHE
;
A
#
# COMPACT_ATOMS: atom_id res chain seq x y z
N MET A 1 -31.93 -15.97 33.61
CA MET A 1 -31.03 -16.56 32.59
C MET A 1 -31.47 -16.29 31.14
N SER A 2 -32.32 -15.28 30.86
CA SER A 2 -32.93 -15.10 29.51
C SER A 2 -32.48 -13.87 28.71
N SER A 3 -31.76 -12.90 29.30
CA SER A 3 -31.38 -11.66 28.57
C SER A 3 -30.03 -11.72 27.84
N LYS A 4 -29.15 -12.68 28.16
CA LYS A 4 -27.85 -12.85 27.45
C LYS A 4 -27.99 -13.63 26.14
N GLN A 5 -29.03 -14.45 25.99
CA GLN A 5 -29.26 -15.23 24.77
C GLN A 5 -29.91 -14.37 23.67
N GLN A 6 -30.79 -13.43 24.05
CA GLN A 6 -31.40 -12.48 23.11
C GLN A 6 -30.43 -11.39 22.60
N ALA A 7 -29.31 -11.16 23.28
CA ALA A 7 -28.28 -10.23 22.80
C ALA A 7 -27.35 -10.87 21.75
N HIS A 8 -27.22 -12.21 21.74
CA HIS A 8 -26.42 -12.90 20.73
C HIS A 8 -27.14 -13.01 19.38
N ASP A 9 -28.48 -13.13 19.42
CA ASP A 9 -29.34 -13.35 18.24
C ASP A 9 -29.65 -12.08 17.44
N ARG A 10 -29.48 -10.89 18.02
CA ARG A 10 -29.63 -9.60 17.29
C ARG A 10 -28.38 -9.16 16.52
N SER A 11 -27.25 -9.85 16.69
CA SER A 11 -26.00 -9.50 15.99
C SER A 11 -25.83 -10.19 14.63
N ASP A 12 -26.69 -11.16 14.29
CA ASP A 12 -26.68 -11.86 12.99
C ASP A 12 -27.54 -11.17 11.90
N GLY A 13 -28.15 -10.02 12.22
CA GLY A 13 -29.17 -9.37 11.39
C GLY A 13 -28.70 -8.53 10.20
N THR A 14 -27.42 -8.51 9.84
CA THR A 14 -26.95 -7.77 8.64
C THR A 14 -25.78 -8.48 7.95
N ARG A 15 -25.86 -9.81 7.74
CA ARG A 15 -25.17 -10.36 6.57
C ARG A 15 -25.88 -9.80 5.35
N VAL A 16 -25.42 -8.65 4.85
CA VAL A 16 -25.77 -8.15 3.52
C VAL A 16 -25.65 -9.35 2.61
N GLN A 17 -26.76 -9.75 2.00
CA GLN A 17 -26.85 -10.97 1.20
C GLN A 17 -26.05 -10.70 -0.06
N GLN A 18 -24.77 -11.06 -0.03
CA GLN A 18 -23.84 -10.69 -1.08
C GLN A 18 -24.18 -11.43 -2.35
N THR A 19 -24.15 -10.69 -3.46
CA THR A 19 -24.46 -11.26 -4.77
C THR A 19 -23.18 -11.84 -5.36
N GLY A 20 -23.24 -12.95 -6.12
CA GLY A 20 -22.05 -13.51 -6.79
C GLY A 20 -21.24 -12.48 -7.60
N ILE A 21 -21.92 -11.48 -8.17
CA ILE A 21 -21.31 -10.37 -8.90
C ILE A 21 -20.32 -9.56 -8.02
N GLU A 22 -20.62 -9.34 -6.75
CA GLU A 22 -19.78 -8.56 -5.82
C GLU A 22 -18.45 -9.28 -5.54
N TRP A 23 -18.49 -10.60 -5.36
CA TRP A 23 -17.30 -11.44 -5.20
C TRP A 23 -16.40 -11.41 -6.43
N LEU A 24 -16.99 -11.37 -7.63
CA LEU A 24 -16.24 -11.24 -8.88
C LEU A 24 -15.52 -9.89 -8.97
N TYR A 25 -16.18 -8.79 -8.57
CA TYR A 25 -15.54 -7.48 -8.51
C TYR A 25 -14.41 -7.44 -7.47
N LEU A 26 -14.61 -8.04 -6.29
CA LEU A 26 -13.55 -8.18 -5.29
C LEU A 26 -12.32 -8.90 -5.86
N ASN A 27 -12.53 -10.05 -6.52
CA ASN A 27 -11.45 -10.82 -7.15
C ASN A 27 -10.67 -9.98 -8.18
N ARG A 28 -11.39 -9.25 -9.04
CA ARG A 28 -10.77 -8.35 -10.03
C ARG A 28 -10.00 -7.22 -9.36
N GLY A 29 -10.58 -6.59 -8.35
CA GLY A 29 -9.94 -5.51 -7.59
C GLY A 29 -8.61 -5.94 -6.97
N PHE A 30 -8.57 -7.09 -6.31
CA PHE A 30 -7.32 -7.65 -5.77
C PHE A 30 -6.31 -8.05 -6.86
N THR A 31 -6.79 -8.54 -8.01
CA THR A 31 -5.92 -8.84 -9.17
C THR A 31 -5.24 -7.57 -9.69
N TYR A 32 -5.98 -6.48 -9.86
CA TYR A 32 -5.40 -5.18 -10.27
C TYR A 32 -4.47 -4.60 -9.21
N LEU A 33 -4.80 -4.73 -7.92
CA LEU A 33 -3.91 -4.35 -6.82
C LEU A 33 -2.58 -5.09 -6.89
N PHE A 34 -2.61 -6.41 -7.07
CA PHE A 34 -1.41 -7.24 -7.20
C PHE A 34 -0.53 -6.76 -8.36
N TRP A 35 -1.09 -6.70 -9.56
CA TRP A 35 -0.33 -6.31 -10.74
C TRP A 35 0.14 -4.85 -10.69
N GLY A 36 -0.66 -3.95 -10.11
CA GLY A 36 -0.29 -2.55 -9.93
C GLY A 36 0.89 -2.38 -8.97
N LEU A 37 0.85 -3.04 -7.81
CA LEU A 37 1.96 -3.03 -6.86
C LEU A 37 3.21 -3.67 -7.45
N LEU A 38 3.08 -4.83 -8.11
CA LEU A 38 4.21 -5.52 -8.75
C LEU A 38 4.88 -4.62 -9.80
N THR A 39 4.08 -4.05 -10.70
CA THR A 39 4.56 -3.19 -11.78
C THR A 39 5.21 -1.93 -11.21
N GLY A 40 4.63 -1.35 -10.16
CA GLY A 40 5.21 -0.21 -9.44
C GLY A 40 6.58 -0.56 -8.86
N LEU A 41 6.70 -1.65 -8.13
CA LEU A 41 7.97 -2.09 -7.53
C LEU A 41 9.03 -2.38 -8.61
N VAL A 42 8.69 -3.16 -9.63
CA VAL A 42 9.61 -3.49 -10.73
C VAL A 42 10.09 -2.23 -11.42
N SER A 43 9.19 -1.28 -11.71
CA SER A 43 9.53 0.00 -12.34
C SER A 43 10.50 0.83 -11.51
N VAL A 44 10.31 0.86 -10.17
CA VAL A 44 11.26 1.52 -9.25
C VAL A 44 12.61 0.80 -9.24
N ALA A 45 12.61 -0.53 -9.17
CA ALA A 45 13.83 -1.34 -9.09
C ALA A 45 14.72 -1.17 -10.32
N ILE A 46 14.13 -1.15 -11.52
CA ILE A 46 14.87 -0.95 -12.79
C ILE A 46 15.05 0.54 -13.15
N LYS A 47 14.56 1.46 -12.31
CA LYS A 47 14.59 2.92 -12.54
C LYS A 47 14.01 3.33 -13.90
N MET A 48 12.94 2.66 -14.33
CA MET A 48 12.33 2.92 -15.63
C MET A 48 11.66 4.30 -15.66
N LYS A 49 11.85 5.01 -16.78
CA LYS A 49 11.25 6.31 -17.06
C LYS A 49 10.42 6.24 -18.33
N ILE A 50 9.35 7.00 -18.37
CA ILE A 50 8.49 7.20 -19.54
C ILE A 50 8.69 8.63 -19.98
N THR A 51 9.31 8.83 -21.14
CA THR A 51 9.47 10.17 -21.71
C THR A 51 8.19 10.53 -22.46
N VAL A 52 7.39 11.42 -21.88
CA VAL A 52 6.21 12.00 -22.51
C VAL A 52 6.63 13.31 -23.15
N TYR A 53 6.41 13.43 -24.47
CA TYR A 53 6.58 14.68 -25.21
C TYR A 53 7.95 15.37 -25.04
N ALA A 54 8.98 14.82 -25.70
CA ALA A 54 10.34 15.36 -25.92
C ALA A 54 11.17 15.89 -24.71
N ARG A 55 10.61 16.13 -23.51
CA ARG A 55 11.32 16.65 -22.32
C ARG A 55 10.69 16.29 -20.97
N ILE A 56 9.50 15.69 -20.90
CA ILE A 56 8.87 15.36 -19.60
C ILE A 56 9.12 13.88 -19.29
N ASP A 57 10.08 13.62 -18.41
CA ASP A 57 10.33 12.28 -17.88
C ASP A 57 9.41 12.00 -16.69
N ILE A 58 8.42 11.13 -16.90
CA ILE A 58 7.54 10.63 -15.86
C ILE A 58 8.08 9.28 -15.37
N PRO A 59 8.24 9.07 -14.05
CA PRO A 59 8.65 7.78 -13.52
C PRO A 59 7.65 6.66 -13.90
N ALA A 60 8.13 5.53 -14.41
CA ALA A 60 7.24 4.48 -14.90
C ALA A 60 6.37 3.84 -13.80
N PHE A 61 6.76 3.97 -12.53
CA PHE A 61 5.98 3.46 -11.40
C PHE A 61 4.60 4.14 -11.26
N VAL A 62 4.36 5.29 -11.91
CA VAL A 62 3.03 5.90 -12.02
C VAL A 62 2.03 4.92 -12.63
N LEU A 63 2.44 4.12 -13.62
CA LEU A 63 1.54 3.13 -14.23
C LEU A 63 1.10 2.07 -13.22
N GLY A 64 2.03 1.61 -12.38
CA GLY A 64 1.72 0.70 -11.28
C GLY A 64 0.79 1.32 -10.24
N ALA A 65 1.03 2.59 -9.89
CA ALA A 65 0.17 3.36 -9.00
C ALA A 65 -1.25 3.50 -9.57
N LEU A 66 -1.38 3.91 -10.84
CA LEU A 66 -2.68 4.04 -11.50
C LEU A 66 -3.43 2.71 -11.59
N LEU A 67 -2.73 1.61 -11.93
CA LEU A 67 -3.31 0.28 -12.00
C LEU A 67 -3.79 -0.20 -10.62
N SER A 68 -3.00 0.05 -9.58
CA SER A 68 -3.37 -0.26 -8.20
C SER A 68 -4.55 0.62 -7.73
N GLY A 69 -4.59 1.89 -8.13
CA GLY A 69 -5.71 2.80 -7.86
C GLY A 69 -7.00 2.36 -8.56
N TYR A 70 -6.90 1.86 -9.79
CA TYR A 70 -8.03 1.24 -10.49
C TYR A 70 -8.54 -0.01 -9.77
N GLY A 71 -7.62 -0.83 -9.23
CA GLY A 71 -7.99 -1.97 -8.37
C GLY A 71 -8.77 -1.53 -7.13
N LEU A 72 -8.33 -0.47 -6.44
CA LEU A 72 -9.08 0.10 -5.30
C LEU A 72 -10.44 0.67 -5.70
N PHE A 73 -10.52 1.30 -6.86
CA PHE A 73 -11.79 1.79 -7.39
C PHE A 73 -12.77 0.64 -7.64
N ILE A 74 -12.30 -0.47 -8.22
CA ILE A 74 -13.13 -1.67 -8.37
C ILE A 74 -13.58 -2.23 -7.01
N LEU A 75 -12.67 -2.29 -6.02
CA LEU A 75 -13.04 -2.71 -4.66
C LEU A 75 -14.06 -1.77 -4.01
N HIS A 76 -14.04 -0.49 -4.35
CA HIS A 76 -15.03 0.48 -3.90
C HIS A 76 -16.41 0.20 -4.51
N VAL A 77 -16.46 -0.10 -5.82
CA VAL A 77 -17.69 -0.41 -6.55
C VAL A 77 -18.28 -1.76 -6.12
N ALA A 78 -17.46 -2.71 -5.66
CA ALA A 78 -17.89 -4.05 -5.25
C ALA A 78 -18.88 -4.06 -4.06
N GLY A 79 -19.06 -2.94 -3.36
CA GLY A 79 -20.09 -2.77 -2.33
C GLY A 79 -19.55 -2.47 -0.93
N GLU A 80 -20.47 -2.11 -0.04
CA GLU A 80 -20.16 -1.73 1.35
C GLU A 80 -20.33 -2.94 2.27
N PHE A 81 -19.26 -3.72 2.47
CA PHE A 81 -19.29 -4.87 3.40
C PHE A 81 -19.38 -4.44 4.87
N SER A 82 -18.83 -3.26 5.20
CA SER A 82 -18.92 -2.61 6.50
C SER A 82 -18.50 -1.14 6.38
N ASP A 83 -18.92 -0.32 7.35
CA ASP A 83 -18.47 1.09 7.44
C ASP A 83 -16.94 1.20 7.50
N GLU A 84 -16.29 0.27 8.20
CA GLU A 84 -14.83 0.19 8.31
C GLU A 84 -14.16 -0.16 6.98
N TRP A 85 -14.77 -1.02 6.16
CA TRP A 85 -14.27 -1.35 4.82
C TRP A 85 -14.27 -0.11 3.93
N ARG A 86 -15.40 0.61 3.87
CA ARG A 86 -15.54 1.82 3.05
C ARG A 86 -14.57 2.91 3.46
N LYS A 87 -14.45 3.19 4.76
CA LYS A 87 -13.48 4.17 5.29
C LYS A 87 -12.04 3.82 4.88
N ARG A 88 -11.66 2.54 4.94
CA ARG A 88 -10.31 2.10 4.57
C ARG A 88 -10.04 2.17 3.08
N ILE A 89 -11.02 1.85 2.23
CA ILE A 89 -10.89 2.04 0.78
C ILE A 89 -10.72 3.52 0.47
N ASN A 90 -11.56 4.39 1.02
CA ASN A 90 -11.46 5.84 0.80
C ASN A 90 -10.10 6.40 1.24
N TYR A 91 -9.61 5.95 2.40
CA TYR A 91 -8.27 6.31 2.87
C TYR A 91 -7.17 5.81 1.91
N SER A 92 -7.29 4.58 1.42
CA SER A 92 -6.32 4.00 0.47
C SER A 92 -6.34 4.73 -0.88
N LEU A 93 -7.52 5.13 -1.37
CA LEU A 93 -7.69 5.94 -2.58
C LEU A 93 -7.06 7.33 -2.41
N LEU A 94 -7.26 7.98 -1.26
CA LEU A 94 -6.63 9.27 -0.95
C LEU A 94 -5.11 9.15 -0.96
N LEU A 95 -4.56 8.13 -0.31
CA LEU A 95 -3.12 7.86 -0.33
C LEU A 95 -2.61 7.61 -1.75
N MET A 96 -3.37 6.91 -2.59
CA MET A 96 -2.99 6.70 -3.99
C MET A 96 -2.96 8.01 -4.79
N ILE A 97 -3.95 8.89 -4.60
CA ILE A 97 -3.96 10.23 -5.24
C ILE A 97 -2.73 11.03 -4.80
N LEU A 98 -2.37 10.98 -3.52
CA LEU A 98 -1.17 11.62 -3.01
C LEU A 98 0.11 11.04 -3.64
N ILE A 99 0.21 9.72 -3.80
CA ILE A 99 1.36 9.07 -4.47
C ILE A 99 1.48 9.59 -5.91
N VAL A 100 0.39 9.60 -6.67
CA VAL A 100 0.38 10.09 -8.06
C VAL A 100 0.77 11.57 -8.11
N TYR A 101 0.21 12.40 -7.23
CA TYR A 101 0.55 13.83 -7.13
C TYR A 101 2.03 14.06 -6.78
N LEU A 102 2.60 13.25 -5.90
CA LEU A 102 3.98 13.38 -5.44
C LEU A 102 5.01 12.77 -6.43
N THR A 103 4.56 12.04 -7.44
CA THR A 103 5.46 11.34 -8.36
C THR A 103 6.38 12.27 -9.19
N PRO A 104 5.92 13.42 -9.75
CA PRO A 104 6.78 14.34 -10.49
C PRO A 104 8.01 14.81 -9.69
N PHE A 105 7.88 14.94 -8.37
CA PHE A 105 8.98 15.35 -7.49
C PHE A 105 10.15 14.37 -7.48
N TYR A 106 9.90 13.08 -7.76
CA TYR A 106 10.99 12.11 -7.93
C TYR A 106 11.87 12.45 -9.15
N SER A 107 11.23 12.85 -10.26
CA SER A 107 11.92 13.24 -11.48
C SER A 107 12.67 14.56 -11.30
N TRP A 108 12.02 15.56 -10.67
CA TRP A 108 12.65 16.85 -10.38
C TRP A 108 13.80 16.74 -9.37
N PHE A 109 13.66 15.91 -8.34
CA PHE A 109 14.76 15.63 -7.42
C PHE A 109 15.96 14.98 -8.14
N SER A 110 15.70 14.10 -9.11
CA SER A 110 16.78 13.48 -9.90
C SER A 110 17.54 14.49 -10.78
N GLN A 111 16.88 15.57 -11.20
CA GLN A 111 17.48 16.63 -12.01
C GLN A 111 18.18 17.69 -11.13
N ASN A 112 17.56 18.05 -10.01
CA ASN A 112 18.03 19.08 -9.09
C ASN A 112 18.02 18.54 -7.65
N PRO A 113 18.96 17.66 -7.29
CA PRO A 113 19.01 17.10 -5.94
C PRO A 113 19.37 18.16 -4.89
N GLY A 114 19.90 19.32 -5.29
CA GLY A 114 20.27 20.47 -4.45
C GLY A 114 19.10 21.17 -3.74
N GLU A 115 17.86 20.94 -4.17
CA GLU A 115 16.69 21.67 -3.68
C GLU A 115 16.00 20.93 -2.53
N LEU A 116 16.03 21.54 -1.32
CA LEU A 116 15.40 20.98 -0.12
C LEU A 116 13.90 20.72 -0.30
N PHE A 117 13.23 21.56 -1.09
CA PHE A 117 11.81 21.41 -1.40
C PHE A 117 11.51 20.07 -2.09
N PHE A 118 12.33 19.66 -3.07
CA PHE A 118 12.14 18.38 -3.75
C PHE A 118 12.48 17.19 -2.85
N CYS A 119 13.51 17.31 -2.02
CA CYS A 119 13.86 16.29 -1.03
C CYS A 119 12.72 16.05 -0.03
N PHE A 120 12.12 17.11 0.51
CA PHE A 120 11.00 17.00 1.43
C PHE A 120 9.81 16.28 0.79
N ASN A 121 9.41 16.69 -0.43
CA ASN A 121 8.31 16.03 -1.14
C ASN A 121 8.62 14.55 -1.47
N LEU A 122 9.87 14.21 -1.75
CA LEU A 122 10.30 12.83 -1.93
C LEU A 122 10.21 12.01 -0.64
N LEU A 123 10.59 12.58 0.52
CA LEU A 123 10.40 11.93 1.82
C LEU A 123 8.91 11.72 2.13
N VAL A 124 8.07 12.70 1.81
CA VAL A 124 6.62 12.58 1.93
C VAL A 124 6.09 11.47 1.00
N LEU A 125 6.58 11.36 -0.25
CA LEU A 125 6.21 10.29 -1.16
C LEU A 125 6.51 8.90 -0.57
N VAL A 126 7.72 8.72 -0.01
CA VAL A 126 8.10 7.46 0.64
C VAL A 126 7.19 7.18 1.85
N PHE A 127 6.94 8.18 2.69
CA PHE A 127 6.06 8.03 3.84
C PHE A 127 4.63 7.63 3.45
N VAL A 128 4.04 8.33 2.48
CA VAL A 128 2.69 8.04 1.96
C VAL A 128 2.65 6.64 1.34
N SER A 129 3.72 6.21 0.65
CA SER A 129 3.82 4.84 0.10
C SER A 129 3.84 3.76 1.19
N ILE A 130 4.50 4.02 2.32
CA ILE A 130 4.50 3.11 3.48
C ILE A 130 3.09 3.04 4.08
N LEU A 131 2.43 4.19 4.29
CA LEU A 131 1.05 4.25 4.77
C LEU A 131 0.09 3.53 3.82
N TYR A 132 0.33 3.63 2.51
CA TYR A 132 -0.45 2.94 1.50
C TYR A 132 -0.34 1.42 1.66
N VAL A 133 0.89 0.89 1.76
CA VAL A 133 1.10 -0.55 2.02
C VAL A 133 0.38 -0.99 3.30
N LEU A 134 0.52 -0.24 4.40
CA LEU A 134 -0.17 -0.54 5.66
C LEU A 134 -1.70 -0.53 5.50
N SER A 135 -2.24 0.39 4.70
CA SER A 135 -3.68 0.46 4.42
C SER A 135 -4.18 -0.76 3.63
N ILE A 136 -3.40 -1.26 2.66
CA ILE A 136 -3.72 -2.49 1.93
C ILE A 136 -3.70 -3.71 2.87
N ILE A 137 -2.70 -3.83 3.75
CA ILE A 137 -2.64 -4.92 4.74
C ILE A 137 -3.89 -4.91 5.64
N GLN A 138 -4.36 -3.71 6.02
CA GLN A 138 -5.58 -3.57 6.80
C GLN A 138 -6.84 -3.95 6.01
N LEU A 139 -6.94 -3.60 4.73
CA LEU A 139 -8.04 -4.04 3.86
C LEU A 139 -8.11 -5.57 3.78
N ILE A 140 -6.96 -6.22 3.56
CA ILE A 140 -6.83 -7.68 3.56
C ILE A 140 -7.30 -8.27 4.91
N CYS A 141 -6.88 -7.68 6.04
CA CYS A 141 -7.35 -8.12 7.36
C CYS A 141 -8.86 -7.97 7.54
N GLN A 142 -9.49 -6.93 6.96
CA GLN A 142 -10.94 -6.76 7.03
C GLN A 142 -11.67 -7.79 6.17
N LEU A 143 -11.16 -8.11 4.98
CA LEU A 143 -11.68 -9.20 4.17
C LEU A 143 -11.58 -10.54 4.93
N ALA A 144 -10.43 -10.81 5.55
CA ALA A 144 -10.22 -12.02 6.35
C ALA A 144 -11.23 -12.12 7.51
N LYS A 145 -11.57 -10.99 8.15
CA LYS A 145 -12.61 -10.94 9.19
C LYS A 145 -14.00 -11.23 8.63
N LEU A 146 -14.34 -10.64 7.49
CA LEU A 146 -15.63 -10.85 6.82
C LEU A 146 -15.84 -12.34 6.48
N LEU A 147 -14.77 -13.01 6.04
CA LEU A 147 -14.76 -14.43 5.70
C LEU A 147 -14.49 -15.37 6.89
N ASN A 148 -14.34 -14.82 8.10
CA ASN A 148 -13.93 -15.55 9.31
C ASN A 148 -12.66 -16.41 9.14
N HIS A 149 -11.74 -15.98 8.28
CA HIS A 149 -10.53 -16.73 7.94
C HIS A 149 -9.36 -16.34 8.87
N GLN A 150 -9.28 -17.01 10.02
CA GLN A 150 -8.32 -16.66 11.10
C GLN A 150 -6.84 -16.71 10.68
N GLY A 151 -6.43 -17.65 9.82
CA GLY A 151 -5.03 -17.78 9.39
C GLY A 151 -4.52 -16.52 8.68
N MET A 152 -5.26 -16.05 7.67
CA MET A 152 -4.99 -14.83 6.93
C MET A 152 -4.97 -13.58 7.84
N LEU A 153 -5.85 -13.53 8.84
CA LEU A 153 -5.90 -12.44 9.80
C LEU A 153 -4.62 -12.37 10.64
N TRP A 154 -4.10 -13.52 11.08
CA TRP A 154 -2.81 -13.62 11.76
C TRP A 154 -1.64 -13.22 10.86
N SER A 155 -1.58 -13.73 9.64
CA SER A 155 -0.53 -13.38 8.68
C SER A 155 -0.53 -11.89 8.35
N GLY A 156 -1.71 -11.29 8.17
CA GLY A 156 -1.86 -9.85 7.94
C GLY A 156 -1.40 -9.00 9.12
N ARG A 157 -1.73 -9.39 10.37
CA ARG A 157 -1.25 -8.71 11.58
C ARG A 157 0.27 -8.80 11.74
N MET A 158 0.84 -9.98 11.51
CA MET A 158 2.30 -10.17 11.54
C MET A 158 2.97 -9.29 10.48
N LEU A 159 2.45 -9.29 9.26
CA LEU A 159 2.99 -8.44 8.19
C LEU A 159 2.87 -6.95 8.52
N PHE A 160 1.77 -6.51 9.13
CA PHE A 160 1.62 -5.13 9.58
C PHE A 160 2.72 -4.74 10.56
N VAL A 161 2.96 -5.58 11.57
CA VAL A 161 4.03 -5.38 12.56
C VAL A 161 5.40 -5.39 11.89
N ILE A 162 5.69 -6.38 11.05
CA ILE A 162 6.96 -6.48 10.33
C ILE A 162 7.20 -5.24 9.46
N THR A 163 6.19 -4.79 8.72
CA THR A 163 6.28 -3.59 7.88
C THR A 163 6.54 -2.34 8.72
N LEU A 164 5.87 -2.22 9.88
CA LEU A 164 6.09 -1.14 10.82
C LEU A 164 7.54 -1.11 11.32
N PHE A 165 8.07 -2.24 11.80
CA PHE A 165 9.42 -2.29 12.35
C PHE A 165 10.52 -2.25 11.27
N MET A 166 10.35 -2.94 10.16
CA MET A 166 11.38 -3.07 9.12
C MET A 166 11.41 -1.92 8.11
N VAL A 167 10.31 -1.20 7.93
CA VAL A 167 10.24 -0.12 6.93
C VAL A 167 10.08 1.24 7.61
N LEU A 168 9.14 1.37 8.55
CA LEU A 168 8.85 2.66 9.16
C LEU A 168 9.97 3.13 10.11
N ILE A 169 10.59 2.23 10.88
CA ILE A 169 11.68 2.61 11.80
C ILE A 169 12.92 3.12 11.03
N PRO A 170 13.45 2.39 10.03
CA PRO A 170 14.56 2.92 9.23
C PRO A 170 14.22 4.24 8.54
N PHE A 171 12.98 4.38 8.04
CA PHE A 171 12.52 5.65 7.48
C PHE A 171 12.54 6.79 8.51
N GLY A 172 12.03 6.56 9.72
CA GLY A 172 12.07 7.52 10.82
C GLY A 172 13.50 7.87 11.25
N LEU A 173 14.40 6.90 11.27
CA LEU A 173 15.83 7.12 11.55
C LEU A 173 16.45 8.05 10.50
N ILE A 174 16.21 7.78 9.21
CA ILE A 174 16.67 8.63 8.10
C ILE A 174 16.15 10.06 8.27
N LEU A 175 14.87 10.21 8.63
CA LEU A 175 14.24 11.52 8.84
C LEU A 175 14.91 12.29 10.00
N VAL A 176 15.11 11.64 11.15
CA VAL A 176 15.78 12.27 12.31
C VAL A 176 17.21 12.68 11.98
N LEU A 177 17.95 11.83 11.27
CA LEU A 177 19.32 12.14 10.86
C LEU A 177 19.37 13.27 9.84
N SER A 178 18.41 13.31 8.92
CA SER A 178 18.26 14.40 7.95
C SER A 178 18.01 15.75 8.66
N ILE A 179 17.13 15.77 9.67
CA ILE A 179 16.88 16.97 10.48
C ILE A 179 18.13 17.39 11.26
N LYS A 180 18.85 16.43 11.87
CA LYS A 180 20.08 16.73 12.62
C LYS A 180 21.16 17.31 11.71
N SER A 181 21.42 16.70 10.55
CA SER A 181 22.43 17.19 9.59
C SER A 181 22.15 18.63 9.14
N SER A 182 20.88 18.95 8.83
CA SER A 182 20.47 20.30 8.46
C SER A 182 20.76 21.35 9.54
N ARG A 183 20.80 20.98 10.83
CA ARG A 183 21.17 21.89 11.92
C ARG A 183 22.66 22.16 12.03
N PHE A 184 23.50 21.25 11.53
CA PHE A 184 24.97 21.38 11.59
C PHE A 184 25.58 22.03 10.34
N GLY A 185 24.75 22.64 9.48
CA GLY A 185 25.21 23.34 8.27
C GLY A 185 25.80 22.41 7.20
N THR A 186 25.62 21.09 7.35
CA THR A 186 25.88 20.12 6.29
C THR A 186 24.66 20.06 5.40
N ASP A 187 24.88 20.04 4.08
CA ASP A 187 23.81 19.89 3.11
C ASP A 187 23.04 18.60 3.43
N CYS A 188 21.80 18.76 3.91
CA CYS A 188 20.88 17.66 4.28
C CYS A 188 20.83 16.58 3.18
N LEU A 189 21.07 17.00 1.95
CA LEU A 189 21.06 16.25 0.70
C LEU A 189 22.27 15.32 0.53
N VAL A 190 23.47 15.76 0.92
CA VAL A 190 24.66 14.90 0.94
C VAL A 190 24.44 13.80 1.97
N CYS A 191 23.89 14.12 3.15
CA CYS A 191 23.57 13.11 4.15
C CYS A 191 22.54 12.08 3.69
N VAL A 192 21.44 12.48 3.03
CA VAL A 192 20.43 11.52 2.53
C VAL A 192 20.99 10.65 1.40
N ALA A 193 21.67 11.26 0.43
CA ALA A 193 22.25 10.54 -0.71
C ALA A 193 23.37 9.57 -0.27
N ASP A 194 24.25 10.02 0.63
CA ASP A 194 25.26 9.17 1.24
C ASP A 194 24.61 8.07 2.08
N TYR A 195 23.55 8.35 2.84
CA TYR A 195 22.84 7.31 3.58
C TYR A 195 22.27 6.22 2.66
N PHE A 196 21.66 6.57 1.54
CA PHE A 196 21.19 5.57 0.57
C PHE A 196 22.34 4.77 -0.07
N ARG A 197 23.52 5.39 -0.20
CA ARG A 197 24.73 4.77 -0.76
C ARG A 197 25.45 3.86 0.24
N TYR A 198 25.47 4.23 1.51
CA TYR A 198 26.02 3.47 2.63
C TYR A 198 25.03 2.51 3.27
N LEU A 199 23.74 2.58 2.89
CA LEU A 199 22.73 1.64 3.34
C LEU A 199 23.22 0.24 2.94
N PRO A 200 23.53 -0.64 3.91
CA PRO A 200 24.00 -1.97 3.58
C PRO A 200 22.99 -2.64 2.66
N LYS A 201 23.47 -3.28 1.58
CA LYS A 201 22.62 -3.96 0.58
C LYS A 201 21.57 -4.87 1.22
N ILE A 202 21.89 -5.40 2.41
CA ILE A 202 21.00 -6.22 3.22
C ILE A 202 19.70 -5.52 3.63
N LEU A 203 19.69 -4.19 3.84
CA LEU A 203 18.48 -3.44 4.16
C LEU A 203 17.51 -3.37 2.99
N TYR A 204 18.00 -3.30 1.75
CA TYR A 204 17.13 -3.40 0.57
C TYR A 204 16.50 -4.78 0.47
N VAL A 205 17.27 -5.85 0.74
CA VAL A 205 16.75 -7.22 0.80
C VAL A 205 15.73 -7.35 1.93
N LEU A 206 16.02 -6.84 3.12
CA LEU A 206 15.14 -6.91 4.28
C LEU A 206 13.85 -6.13 4.06
N ALA A 207 13.92 -4.96 3.42
CA ALA A 207 12.76 -4.17 3.02
C ALA A 207 11.91 -4.83 1.92
N SER A 208 12.50 -5.72 1.11
CA SER A 208 11.77 -6.49 0.09
C SER A 208 10.93 -7.64 0.69
N ILE A 209 11.29 -8.14 1.88
CA ILE A 209 10.56 -9.23 2.56
C ILE A 209 9.09 -8.88 2.83
N PRO A 210 8.74 -7.76 3.51
CA PRO A 210 7.34 -7.42 3.75
C PRO A 210 6.57 -7.21 2.45
N PHE A 211 7.22 -6.71 1.40
CA PHE A 211 6.58 -6.55 0.10
C PHE A 211 6.26 -7.90 -0.56
N SER A 212 7.22 -8.83 -0.60
CA SER A 212 6.98 -10.18 -1.12
C SER A 212 5.86 -10.88 -0.36
N PHE A 213 5.79 -10.72 0.95
CA PHE A 213 4.73 -11.32 1.76
C PHE A 213 3.38 -10.62 1.57
N LEU A 214 3.35 -9.30 1.34
CA LEU A 214 2.14 -8.58 0.93
C LEU A 214 1.57 -9.15 -0.37
N MET A 215 2.42 -9.40 -1.35
CA MET A 215 2.00 -9.94 -2.65
C MET A 215 1.33 -11.30 -2.50
N VAL A 216 1.88 -12.17 -1.64
CA VAL A 216 1.26 -13.46 -1.29
C VAL A 216 -0.12 -13.26 -0.66
N LEU A 217 -0.26 -12.32 0.28
CA LEU A 217 -1.55 -12.07 0.95
C LEU A 217 -2.60 -11.47 0.02
N ILE A 218 -2.21 -10.59 -0.91
CA ILE A 218 -3.13 -10.07 -1.93
C ILE A 218 -3.60 -11.20 -2.85
N TRP A 219 -2.70 -12.09 -3.26
CA TRP A 219 -3.06 -13.24 -4.08
C TRP A 219 -4.00 -14.20 -3.35
N GLN A 220 -3.73 -14.49 -2.08
CA GLN A 220 -4.64 -15.28 -1.23
C GLN A 220 -6.00 -14.60 -1.06
N ALA A 221 -6.04 -13.27 -0.91
CA ALA A 221 -7.30 -12.52 -0.83
C ALA A 221 -8.13 -12.69 -2.12
N ARG A 222 -7.46 -12.57 -3.27
CA ARG A 222 -8.04 -12.81 -4.60
C ARG A 222 -8.63 -14.22 -4.68
N ASP A 223 -7.88 -15.25 -4.30
CA ASP A 223 -8.33 -16.64 -4.39
C ASP A 223 -9.50 -16.94 -3.45
N LEU A 224 -9.51 -16.36 -2.25
CA LEU A 224 -10.66 -16.47 -1.34
C LEU A 224 -11.93 -15.87 -1.93
N CYS A 225 -11.86 -14.68 -2.54
CA CYS A 225 -13.02 -14.08 -3.21
C CYS A 225 -13.53 -14.95 -4.37
N TYR A 226 -12.62 -15.62 -5.10
CA TYR A 226 -13.01 -16.54 -6.17
C TYR A 226 -13.72 -17.79 -5.65
N ASN A 227 -13.22 -18.36 -4.54
CA ASN A 227 -13.83 -19.53 -3.92
C ASN A 227 -15.23 -19.24 -3.35
N GLU A 228 -15.46 -18.03 -2.81
CA GLU A 228 -16.81 -17.62 -2.39
C GLU A 228 -17.74 -17.41 -3.58
N PHE A 229 -17.24 -16.83 -4.69
CA PHE A 229 -18.01 -16.71 -5.93
C PHE A 229 -18.54 -18.08 -6.42
N LEU A 230 -17.68 -19.11 -6.44
CA LEU A 230 -18.05 -20.46 -6.87
C LEU A 230 -19.11 -21.14 -5.99
N LYS A 231 -19.32 -20.70 -4.74
CA LYS A 231 -20.37 -21.24 -3.88
C LYS A 231 -21.75 -20.66 -4.19
N HIS A 232 -21.80 -19.57 -4.96
CA HIS A 232 -23.01 -18.87 -5.34
C HIS A 232 -23.50 -19.20 -6.76
N GLU A 233 -22.71 -19.97 -7.54
CA GLU A 233 -23.13 -20.60 -8.81
C GLU A 233 -23.75 -21.98 -8.55
#